data_AF-A0A8H5C5F1-F1
#
_entry.id   AF-A0A8H5C5F1-F1
#
_cell.length_a   1.000
_cell.length_b   1.000
_cell.length_c   1.000
_cell.angle_alpha   90.00
_cell.angle_beta   90.00
_cell.angle_gamma   90.00
#
_symmetry.space_group_name_H-M   'P 1'
#
loop_
_entity.id
_entity.type
_entity.pdbx_description
1 polymer ?
#
loop_
_entity_poly.entity_id
_entity_poly.type
_entity_poly.pdbx_seq_one_letter_code
_entity_poly.pdbx_strand_id
1 'polypeptide(L)'
;MVRTAKDESYSREHVIERARERYGLTLTETDYTTLNSRIAAEDAERLGEEGGDSFWGVPWEGEMLICVWSNALKRVTTLLPPGTTIRQKRRGKK
;
A
#
# COMPACT_ATOMS: atom_id res chain seq x y z
N MET A 1 13.85 -15.09 -14.20
CA MET A 1 12.64 -15.61 -13.52
C MET A 1 11.45 -14.80 -14.00
N VAL A 2 10.52 -15.42 -14.73
CA VAL A 2 9.33 -14.77 -15.31
C VAL A 2 8.21 -14.80 -14.26
N ARG A 3 7.96 -13.69 -13.55
CA ARG A 3 6.89 -13.55 -12.53
C ARG A 3 5.93 -12.41 -12.89
N THR A 4 5.63 -12.22 -14.16
CA THR A 4 5.30 -10.88 -14.65
C THR A 4 3.82 -10.57 -14.91
N ALA A 5 2.87 -11.49 -14.69
CA ALA A 5 1.44 -11.17 -14.85
C ALA A 5 0.53 -11.83 -13.80
N LYS A 6 0.72 -13.12 -13.52
CA LYS A 6 -0.12 -13.84 -12.53
C LYS A 6 0.02 -13.30 -11.10
N ASP A 7 1.23 -12.93 -10.71
CA ASP A 7 1.55 -12.38 -9.39
C ASP A 7 0.94 -10.97 -9.21
N GLU A 8 0.81 -10.24 -10.31
CA GLU A 8 0.22 -8.91 -10.37
C GLU A 8 -1.29 -8.93 -10.16
N SER A 9 -1.98 -9.81 -10.89
CA SER A 9 -3.42 -10.01 -10.74
C SER A 9 -3.75 -10.45 -9.31
N TYR A 10 -2.98 -11.38 -8.75
CA TYR A 10 -3.18 -11.86 -7.39
C TYR A 10 -3.00 -10.76 -6.33
N SER A 11 -1.94 -9.95 -6.44
CA SER A 11 -1.71 -8.84 -5.51
C SER A 11 -2.80 -7.78 -5.61
N ARG A 12 -3.26 -7.46 -6.82
CA ARG A 12 -4.32 -6.48 -7.06
C ARG A 12 -5.66 -6.94 -6.52
N GLU A 13 -6.10 -8.15 -6.89
CA GLU A 13 -7.36 -8.72 -6.40
C GLU A 13 -7.36 -8.75 -4.87
N HIS A 14 -6.25 -9.20 -4.28
CA HIS A 14 -6.08 -9.20 -2.83
C HIS A 14 -6.21 -7.80 -2.21
N VAL A 15 -5.59 -6.78 -2.81
CA VAL A 15 -5.68 -5.39 -2.32
C VAL A 15 -7.10 -4.85 -2.40
N ILE A 16 -7.80 -5.11 -3.51
CA ILE A 16 -9.20 -4.69 -3.69
C ILE A 16 -10.11 -5.37 -2.65
N GLU A 17 -9.93 -6.67 -2.42
CA GLU A 17 -10.66 -7.41 -1.38
C GLU A 17 -10.39 -6.82 0.01
N ARG A 18 -9.11 -6.56 0.34
CA ARG A 18 -8.75 -5.95 1.63
C ARG A 18 -9.30 -4.55 1.82
N ALA A 19 -9.36 -3.73 0.77
CA ALA A 19 -9.96 -2.41 0.83
C ALA A 19 -11.44 -2.50 1.20
N ARG A 20 -12.16 -3.43 0.57
CA ARG A 20 -13.57 -3.68 0.84
C ARG A 20 -13.80 -4.21 2.24
N GLU A 21 -13.00 -5.18 2.68
CA GLU A 21 -13.14 -5.79 4.02
C GLU A 21 -12.79 -4.81 5.15
N ARG A 22 -11.73 -4.00 4.99
CA ARG A 22 -11.14 -3.21 6.09
C ARG A 22 -11.63 -1.77 6.14
N TYR A 23 -11.95 -1.20 4.97
CA TYR A 23 -12.36 0.19 4.81
C TYR A 23 -13.77 0.32 4.21
N GLY A 24 -14.40 -0.79 3.79
CA GLY A 24 -15.70 -0.71 3.10
C GLY A 24 -15.62 -0.11 1.69
N LEU A 25 -14.41 0.09 1.15
CA LEU A 25 -14.18 0.75 -0.13
C LEU A 25 -14.21 -0.25 -1.29
N THR A 26 -14.81 0.15 -2.41
CA THR A 26 -14.80 -0.64 -3.64
C THR A 26 -13.75 -0.06 -4.60
N LEU A 27 -12.50 -0.50 -4.45
CA LEU A 27 -11.43 -0.09 -5.35
C LEU A 27 -11.54 -0.79 -6.71
N THR A 28 -11.35 -0.05 -7.79
CA THR A 28 -11.23 -0.57 -9.15
C THR A 28 -9.78 -0.89 -9.51
N GLU A 29 -9.57 -1.54 -10.66
CA GLU A 29 -8.23 -1.75 -11.22
C GLU A 29 -7.49 -0.42 -11.47
N THR A 30 -8.23 0.62 -11.87
CA THR A 30 -7.69 1.97 -12.05
C THR A 30 -7.27 2.57 -10.72
N ASP A 31 -8.08 2.44 -9.66
CA ASP A 31 -7.74 2.96 -8.34
C ASP A 31 -6.48 2.29 -7.77
N TYR A 32 -6.35 0.98 -7.94
CA TYR A 32 -5.12 0.25 -7.59
C TYR A 32 -3.90 0.79 -8.34
N THR A 33 -4.06 1.09 -9.64
CA THR A 33 -2.98 1.67 -10.44
C THR A 33 -2.60 3.06 -9.92
N THR A 34 -3.59 3.89 -9.61
CA THR A 34 -3.38 5.22 -9.02
C THR A 34 -2.73 5.16 -7.65
N LEU A 35 -3.12 4.22 -6.78
CA LEU A 35 -2.47 3.98 -5.49
C LEU A 35 -0.99 3.66 -5.68
N ASN A 36 -0.66 2.78 -6.62
CA ASN A 36 0.72 2.46 -6.94
C ASN A 36 1.49 3.68 -7.45
N SER A 37 0.89 4.46 -8.36
CA SER A 37 1.52 5.67 -8.90
C SER A 37 1.77 6.73 -7.83
N ARG A 38 0.84 6.95 -6.89
CA ARG A 38 1.04 7.91 -5.79
C ARG A 38 2.21 7.51 -4.89
N ILE A 39 2.27 6.23 -4.49
CA ILE A 39 3.36 5.73 -3.67
C ILE A 39 4.69 5.76 -4.44
N ALA A 40 4.70 5.40 -5.72
CA ALA A 40 5.89 5.43 -6.57
C ALA A 40 6.41 6.85 -6.80
N ALA A 41 5.53 7.85 -6.83
CA ALA A 41 5.87 9.27 -6.91
C ALA A 41 6.22 9.89 -5.55
N GLU A 42 6.18 9.10 -4.47
CA GLU A 42 6.34 9.57 -3.08
C GLU A 42 5.30 10.66 -2.69
N ASP A 43 4.16 10.68 -3.38
CA ASP A 43 3.00 11.58 -3.15
C ASP A 43 2.06 10.98 -2.08
N ALA A 44 2.64 10.39 -1.04
CA ALA A 44 1.94 9.76 0.07
C ALA A 44 2.79 9.83 1.34
N GLU A 45 2.17 9.65 2.50
CA GLU A 45 2.89 9.71 3.77
C GLU A 45 3.65 8.40 4.00
N ARG A 46 4.99 8.43 4.06
CA ARG A 46 5.75 7.23 4.42
C ARG A 46 5.69 6.99 5.93
N LEU A 47 5.01 5.92 6.33
CA LEU A 47 4.81 5.54 7.73
C LEU A 47 6.00 4.74 8.29
N GLY A 48 6.74 4.02 7.45
CA GLY A 48 7.91 3.27 7.91
C GLY A 48 8.44 2.28 6.87
N GLU A 49 9.39 1.45 7.31
CA GLU A 49 9.90 0.31 6.57
C GLU A 49 10.22 -0.85 7.51
N GLU A 50 9.92 -2.07 7.09
CA GLU A 50 10.23 -3.31 7.82
C GLU A 50 10.51 -4.43 6.82
N GLY A 51 11.57 -5.22 7.04
CA GLY A 51 11.81 -6.43 6.25
C GLY A 51 12.05 -6.22 4.74
N GLY A 52 12.28 -4.98 4.29
CA GLY A 52 12.40 -4.64 2.87
C GLY A 52 11.09 -4.16 2.23
N ASP A 53 9.98 -4.15 2.97
CA ASP A 53 8.72 -3.54 2.58
C ASP A 53 8.57 -2.16 3.24
N SER A 54 7.92 -1.24 2.55
CA SER A 54 7.65 0.12 3.03
C SER A 54 6.17 0.27 3.35
N PHE A 55 5.85 0.94 4.45
CA PHE A 55 4.47 1.27 4.82
C PHE A 55 4.18 2.71 4.41
N TRP A 56 3.06 2.91 3.74
CA TRP A 56 2.62 4.20 3.23
C TRP A 56 1.18 4.47 3.63
N GLY A 57 0.90 5.67 4.13
CA GLY A 57 -0.43 6.20 4.36
C GLY A 57 -0.86 7.02 3.14
N VAL A 58 -1.86 6.54 2.40
CA VAL A 58 -2.41 7.25 1.24
C VAL A 58 -3.79 7.81 1.60
N PRO A 59 -3.99 9.14 1.55
CA PRO A 59 -5.33 9.70 1.73
C PRO A 59 -6.22 9.33 0.52
N TRP A 60 -7.35 8.70 0.80
CA TRP A 60 -8.31 8.21 -0.19
C TRP A 60 -9.73 8.39 0.30
N GLU A 61 -10.56 9.14 -0.44
CA GLU A 61 -11.97 9.41 -0.10
C GLU A 61 -12.22 9.88 1.36
N GLY A 62 -11.27 10.61 1.94
CA GLY A 62 -11.36 11.12 3.32
C GLY A 62 -10.86 10.15 4.39
N GLU A 63 -10.43 8.95 4.00
CA GLU A 63 -9.77 7.97 4.87
C GLU A 63 -8.27 7.88 4.57
N MET A 64 -7.51 7.38 5.54
CA MET A 64 -6.09 7.10 5.36
C MET A 64 -5.88 5.60 5.17
N LEU A 65 -5.56 5.20 3.93
CA LEU A 65 -5.26 3.81 3.60
C LEU A 65 -3.82 3.48 3.96
N ILE A 66 -3.63 2.47 4.81
CA ILE A 66 -2.31 1.99 5.18
C ILE A 66 -1.88 0.90 4.20
N CYS A 67 -1.07 1.28 3.21
CA CYS A 67 -0.57 0.42 2.15
C CYS A 67 0.78 -0.21 2.53
N VAL A 68 0.93 -1.51 2.25
CA VAL A 68 2.22 -2.19 2.27
C VAL A 68 2.78 -2.21 0.85
N TRP A 69 3.86 -1.47 0.64
CA TRP A 69 4.59 -1.38 -0.61
C TRP A 69 5.78 -2.33 -0.60
N SER A 70 5.79 -3.29 -1.51
CA SER A 70 6.95 -4.15 -1.67
C SER A 70 7.99 -3.50 -2.58
N ASN A 71 9.18 -3.21 -2.04
CA ASN A 71 10.26 -2.62 -2.82
C ASN A 71 10.83 -3.59 -3.87
N ALA A 72 10.73 -4.90 -3.63
CA ALA A 72 11.14 -5.93 -4.57
C ALA A 72 10.19 -6.00 -5.78
N LEU A 73 8.88 -5.84 -5.54
CA LEU A 73 7.85 -5.93 -6.58
C LEU A 73 7.41 -4.56 -7.12
N LYS A 74 7.87 -3.47 -6.52
CA LYS A 74 7.52 -2.07 -6.83
C LYS A 74 6.01 -1.85 -6.94
N ARG A 75 5.26 -2.40 -5.99
CA ARG A 75 3.79 -2.31 -5.95
C ARG A 75 3.23 -2.51 -4.54
N VAL A 76 1.99 -2.12 -4.34
CA VAL A 76 1.20 -2.42 -3.14
C VAL A 76 0.81 -3.89 -3.14
N THR A 77 1.10 -4.60 -2.06
CA THR A 77 0.79 -6.03 -1.91
C THR A 77 -0.40 -6.28 -0.99
N THR A 78 -0.65 -5.40 -0.03
CA THR A 78 -1.80 -5.49 0.88
C THR A 78 -2.12 -4.14 1.52
N LEU A 79 -3.34 -4.02 2.05
CA LEU A 79 -3.80 -2.86 2.84
C LEU A 79 -4.00 -3.29 4.28
N LEU A 80 -3.34 -2.65 5.23
CA LEU A 80 -3.50 -2.88 6.67
C LEU A 80 -4.79 -2.24 7.18
N PRO A 81 -5.41 -2.74 8.28
CA PRO A 81 -6.63 -2.14 8.81
C PRO A 81 -6.38 -0.71 9.33
N PRO A 82 -7.41 0.13 9.39
CA PRO A 82 -7.29 1.46 9.99
C PRO A 82 -6.82 1.36 11.45
N GLY A 83 -6.01 2.31 11.88
CA GLY A 83 -5.43 2.31 13.23
C GLY A 83 -4.26 1.34 13.43
N THR A 84 -3.77 0.69 12.37
CA THR A 84 -2.54 -0.12 12.45
C THR A 84 -1.39 0.77 12.91
N THR A 85 -0.86 0.49 14.09
CA THR A 85 0.25 1.25 14.66
C THR A 85 1.54 0.79 14.01
N ILE A 86 1.94 1.46 12.94
CA ILE A 86 3.29 1.33 12.40
C ILE A 86 4.23 2.00 13.41
N ARG A 87 5.12 1.24 14.03
CA ARG A 87 6.20 1.82 14.84
C ARG A 87 7.11 2.60 13.90
N GLN A 88 6.83 3.89 13.73
CA GLN A 88 7.78 4.82 13.16
C GLN A 88 9.05 4.71 14.01
N LYS A 89 10.11 4.10 13.48
CA LYS A 89 11.45 4.42 13.92
C LYS A 89 11.63 5.88 13.54
N ARG A 90 11.26 6.79 14.45
CA ARG A 90 11.59 8.20 14.36
C ARG A 90 13.09 8.24 14.09
N ARG A 91 13.47 8.56 12.85
CA ARG A 91 14.80 9.09 12.58
C ARG A 91 14.84 10.41 13.35
N GLY A 92 15.26 10.32 14.61
CA GLY A 92 15.59 11.47 15.42
C GLY A 92 16.61 12.27 14.62
N LYS A 93 16.16 13.39 14.07
CA LYS A 93 17.03 14.44 13.56
C LYS A 93 17.72 14.99 14.81
N LYS A 94 18.97 14.56 15.04
CA LYS A 94 19.86 15.12 16.04
C LYS A 94 20.80 16.09 15.34
#